data_AF-A0A1J5P9P9-F1
#
_entry.id   AF-A0A1J5P9P9-F1
#
_cell.length_a   1.000
_cell.length_b   1.000
_cell.length_c   1.000
_cell.angle_alpha   90.00
_cell.angle_beta   90.00
_cell.angle_gamma   90.00
#
_symmetry.space_group_name_H-M   'P 1'
#
loop_
_entity.id
_entity.type
_entity.pdbx_description
1 polymer ?
#
loop_
_entity_poly.entity_id
_entity_poly.type
_entity_poly.pdbx_seq_one_letter_code
_entity_poly.pdbx_strand_id
1 'polypeptide(L)'
;MARGRLALEIVRERLKLTGVAASELRFELIGVDSLHGAQVSAHANEPYEVRVRVAGRTENLREAVRIGNEVETLYTNGPAAGGGAFKSARDVVAVASVLLPRELARPQVHFVGGQ
;
A
#
# COMPACT_ATOMS: atom_id res chain seq x y z
N MET A 1 -8.62 -17.29 -7.46
CA MET A 1 -8.49 -15.82 -7.53
C MET A 1 -9.77 -15.03 -7.21
N ALA A 2 -10.97 -15.56 -7.50
CA ALA A 2 -12.22 -14.80 -7.37
C ALA A 2 -12.46 -14.22 -5.97
N ARG A 3 -12.20 -14.99 -4.90
CA ARG A 3 -12.37 -14.54 -3.50
C ARG A 3 -11.53 -13.31 -3.17
N GLY A 4 -10.25 -13.30 -3.57
CA GLY A 4 -9.37 -12.16 -3.33
C GLY A 4 -9.84 -10.90 -4.06
N ARG A 5 -10.33 -11.05 -5.30
CA ARG A 5 -10.92 -9.93 -6.06
C ARG A 5 -12.16 -9.38 -5.34
N LEU A 6 -13.05 -10.25 -4.88
CA LEU A 6 -14.23 -9.84 -4.11
C LEU A 6 -13.84 -9.09 -2.82
N ALA A 7 -12.82 -9.55 -2.10
CA ALA A 7 -12.31 -8.85 -0.92
C ALA A 7 -11.83 -7.42 -1.25
N LEU A 8 -11.11 -7.24 -2.37
CA LEU A 8 -10.69 -5.91 -2.84
C LEU A 8 -11.89 -5.01 -3.19
N GLU A 9 -12.92 -5.56 -3.85
CA GLU A 9 -14.14 -4.81 -4.16
C GLU A 9 -14.87 -4.36 -2.90
N ILE A 10 -14.98 -5.25 -1.89
CA ILE A 10 -15.60 -4.91 -0.60
C ILE A 10 -14.87 -3.74 0.06
N VAL A 11 -13.53 -3.80 0.16
CA VAL A 11 -12.74 -2.71 0.74
C VAL A 11 -12.92 -1.43 -0.07
N ARG A 12 -12.88 -1.51 -1.40
CA ARG A 12 -13.07 -0.34 -2.27
C ARG A 12 -14.42 0.35 -2.00
N GLU A 13 -15.50 -0.40 -1.97
CA GLU A 13 -16.84 0.16 -1.75
C GLU A 13 -17.00 0.72 -0.33
N ARG A 14 -16.45 0.05 0.69
CA ARG A 14 -16.54 0.54 2.07
C ARG A 14 -15.68 1.78 2.33
N LEU A 15 -14.51 1.90 1.70
CA LEU A 15 -13.73 3.14 1.75
C LEU A 15 -14.50 4.31 1.13
N LYS A 16 -15.25 4.08 0.03
CA LYS A 16 -16.15 5.10 -0.55
C LYS A 16 -17.30 5.46 0.38
N LEU A 17 -18.02 4.46 0.90
CA LEU A 17 -19.18 4.66 1.78
C LEU A 17 -18.83 5.38 3.07
N THR A 18 -17.65 5.11 3.63
CA THR A 18 -17.18 5.76 4.84
C THR A 18 -16.53 7.13 4.57
N GLY A 19 -16.33 7.50 3.30
CA GLY A 19 -15.76 8.80 2.94
C GLY A 19 -14.30 8.95 3.35
N VAL A 20 -13.47 7.92 3.13
CA VAL A 20 -12.03 8.04 3.34
C VAL A 20 -11.44 8.98 2.30
N ALA A 21 -10.79 10.05 2.75
CA ALA A 21 -10.19 11.06 1.89
C ALA A 21 -8.77 10.65 1.48
N ALA A 22 -8.66 10.02 0.30
CA ALA A 22 -7.40 9.61 -0.28
C ALA A 22 -7.21 10.23 -1.68
N SER A 23 -6.01 10.74 -1.95
CA SER A 23 -5.62 11.27 -3.26
C SER A 23 -5.19 10.16 -4.23
N GLU A 24 -4.80 8.99 -3.71
CA GLU A 24 -4.45 7.81 -4.49
C GLU A 24 -4.85 6.55 -3.72
N LEU A 25 -5.41 5.56 -4.41
CA LEU A 25 -5.69 4.23 -3.86
C LEU A 25 -5.27 3.14 -4.85
N ARG A 26 -4.61 2.10 -4.36
CA ARG A 26 -4.22 0.90 -5.12
C ARG A 26 -4.76 -0.33 -4.43
N PHE A 27 -5.24 -1.27 -5.23
CA PHE A 27 -5.90 -2.51 -4.82
C PHE A 27 -5.28 -3.66 -5.59
N GLU A 28 -4.57 -4.54 -4.90
CA GLU A 28 -3.69 -5.52 -5.54
C GLU A 28 -3.86 -6.90 -4.88
N LEU A 29 -3.71 -7.94 -5.68
CA LEU A 29 -3.45 -9.29 -5.21
C LEU A 29 -1.95 -9.57 -5.38
N ILE A 30 -1.28 -9.98 -4.30
CA ILE A 30 0.14 -10.27 -4.27
C ILE A 30 0.40 -11.63 -3.61
N GLY A 31 1.42 -12.35 -4.07
CA GLY A 31 1.82 -13.66 -3.53
C GLY A 31 0.81 -14.78 -3.83
N VAL A 32 1.30 -16.00 -4.06
CA VAL A 32 0.46 -17.19 -4.33
C VAL A 32 0.83 -18.43 -3.49
N ASP A 33 1.94 -18.34 -2.74
CA ASP A 33 2.56 -19.41 -1.95
C ASP A 33 3.29 -18.87 -0.70
N SER A 34 2.94 -17.65 -0.29
CA SER A 34 3.64 -16.92 0.77
C SER A 34 3.41 -17.45 2.20
N LEU A 35 2.33 -18.19 2.44
CA LEU A 35 1.95 -18.71 3.75
C LEU A 35 2.16 -20.23 3.85
N HIS A 36 1.82 -20.98 2.79
CA HIS A 36 1.93 -22.45 2.81
C HIS A 36 2.98 -23.05 1.87
N GLY A 37 3.70 -22.19 1.12
CA GLY A 37 4.81 -22.61 0.26
C GLY A 37 4.37 -23.30 -1.04
N ALA A 38 5.32 -23.44 -1.96
CA ALA A 38 5.06 -23.90 -3.32
C ALA A 38 4.47 -25.31 -3.39
N GLN A 39 4.84 -26.22 -2.48
CA GLN A 39 4.34 -27.60 -2.50
C GLN A 39 2.83 -27.67 -2.25
N VAL A 40 2.30 -26.95 -1.26
CA VAL A 40 0.86 -26.94 -1.00
C VAL A 40 0.12 -26.21 -2.13
N SER A 41 0.64 -25.08 -2.58
CA SER A 41 0.02 -24.28 -3.64
C SER A 41 -0.02 -24.99 -5.00
N ALA A 42 0.95 -25.86 -5.32
CA ALA A 42 1.03 -26.56 -6.61
C ALA A 42 -0.12 -27.54 -6.88
N HIS A 43 -0.84 -27.99 -5.84
CA HIS A 43 -1.90 -28.98 -5.97
C HIS A 43 -3.29 -28.37 -6.22
N ALA A 44 -3.39 -27.05 -6.34
CA ALA A 44 -4.66 -26.34 -6.52
C ALA A 44 -4.87 -25.88 -7.98
N ASN A 45 -6.08 -26.04 -8.50
CA ASN A 45 -6.47 -25.60 -9.85
C ASN A 45 -6.56 -24.06 -9.98
N GLU A 46 -6.74 -23.36 -8.87
CA GLU A 46 -6.58 -21.92 -8.75
C GLU A 46 -5.53 -21.63 -7.67
N PRO A 47 -4.88 -20.44 -7.67
CA PRO A 47 -4.02 -20.04 -6.57
C PRO A 47 -4.71 -20.29 -5.22
N TYR A 48 -4.12 -21.21 -4.45
CA TYR A 48 -4.64 -21.70 -3.18
C TYR A 48 -4.83 -20.55 -2.18
N GLU A 49 -3.85 -19.66 -2.15
CA GLU A 49 -3.82 -18.46 -1.34
C GLU A 49 -3.38 -17.25 -2.16
N VAL A 50 -3.78 -16.08 -1.70
CA VAL A 50 -3.27 -14.79 -2.16
C VAL A 50 -3.34 -13.79 -1.01
N ARG A 51 -2.48 -12.77 -1.05
CA ARG A 51 -2.57 -11.64 -0.15
C ARG A 51 -3.23 -10.45 -0.83
N VAL A 52 -4.23 -9.89 -0.19
CA VAL A 52 -4.82 -8.61 -0.54
C VAL A 52 -3.91 -7.48 -0.05
N ARG A 53 -3.60 -6.52 -0.90
CA ARG A 53 -2.90 -5.29 -0.55
C ARG A 53 -3.75 -4.08 -0.97
N VAL A 54 -4.02 -3.21 0.00
CA VAL A 54 -4.58 -1.89 -0.26
C VAL A 54 -3.58 -0.86 0.24
N ALA A 55 -3.21 0.05 -0.63
CA ALA A 55 -2.29 1.16 -0.33
C ALA A 55 -2.94 2.47 -0.75
N GLY A 56 -2.71 3.53 0.00
CA GLY A 56 -3.22 4.84 -0.38
C GLY A 56 -2.40 5.98 0.16
N ARG A 57 -2.59 7.15 -0.45
CA ARG A 57 -2.01 8.43 -0.03
C ARG A 57 -3.13 9.33 0.45
N THR A 58 -2.93 9.97 1.60
CA THR A 58 -3.90 10.86 2.24
C THR A 58 -3.19 12.11 2.74
N GLU A 59 -3.95 13.19 2.96
CA GLU A 59 -3.41 14.47 3.45
C GLU A 59 -3.02 14.43 4.94
N ASN A 60 -3.50 13.42 5.68
CA ASN A 60 -3.19 13.26 7.09
C ASN A 60 -3.19 11.79 7.51
N LEU A 61 -2.48 11.52 8.62
CA LEU A 61 -2.30 10.19 9.17
C LEU A 61 -3.63 9.52 9.60
N ARG A 62 -4.60 10.31 10.07
CA ARG A 62 -5.92 9.82 10.49
C ARG A 62 -6.62 9.10 9.34
N GLU A 63 -6.65 9.69 8.15
CA GLU A 63 -7.23 9.08 6.96
C GLU A 63 -6.45 7.85 6.48
N ALA A 64 -5.11 7.89 6.54
CA ALA A 64 -4.27 6.74 6.17
C ALA A 64 -4.55 5.51 7.05
N VAL A 65 -4.72 5.71 8.36
CA VAL A 65 -5.04 4.64 9.30
C VAL A 65 -6.39 3.98 8.97
N ARG A 66 -7.37 4.75 8.49
CA ARG A 66 -8.70 4.22 8.13
C ARG A 66 -8.61 3.19 7.00
N ILE A 67 -7.68 3.35 6.05
CA ILE A 67 -7.45 2.37 4.97
C ILE A 67 -7.03 1.02 5.55
N GLY A 68 -6.03 1.03 6.45
CA GLY A 68 -5.54 -0.20 7.10
C GLY A 68 -6.60 -0.84 7.98
N ASN A 69 -7.40 -0.04 8.69
CA ASN A 69 -8.51 -0.53 9.51
C ASN A 69 -9.58 -1.22 8.66
N GLU A 70 -9.93 -0.65 7.50
CA GLU A 70 -10.92 -1.28 6.61
C GLU A 70 -10.43 -2.64 6.10
N VAL A 71 -9.15 -2.76 5.72
CA VAL A 71 -8.57 -4.05 5.30
C VAL A 71 -8.64 -5.09 6.43
N GLU A 72 -8.34 -4.69 7.67
CA GLU A 72 -8.38 -5.59 8.82
C GLU A 72 -9.80 -6.10 9.12
N THR A 73 -10.84 -5.35 8.75
CA THR A 73 -12.23 -5.80 8.92
C THR A 73 -12.55 -7.07 8.13
N LEU A 74 -11.76 -7.40 7.10
CA LEU A 74 -11.98 -8.60 6.28
C LEU A 74 -11.93 -9.91 7.09
N TYR A 75 -11.31 -9.91 8.28
CA TYR A 75 -11.33 -11.09 9.15
C TYR A 75 -12.74 -11.53 9.55
N THR A 76 -13.62 -10.56 9.80
CA THR A 76 -14.96 -10.82 10.34
C THR A 76 -16.07 -10.38 9.39
N ASN A 77 -15.76 -9.43 8.50
CA ASN A 77 -16.72 -8.77 7.62
C ASN A 77 -16.33 -8.91 6.14
N GLY A 78 -15.45 -9.86 5.79
CA GLY A 78 -15.01 -10.16 4.44
C GLY A 78 -15.43 -11.55 3.95
N PRO A 79 -14.97 -11.97 2.76
CA PRO A 79 -15.14 -13.34 2.28
C PRO A 79 -14.44 -14.35 3.22
N ALA A 80 -14.90 -15.60 3.21
CA ALA A 80 -14.31 -16.66 4.02
C ALA A 80 -12.81 -16.89 3.73
N ALA A 81 -12.10 -17.42 4.75
CA ALA A 81 -10.68 -17.78 4.74
C ALA A 81 -9.68 -16.60 4.83
N GLY A 82 -9.98 -15.58 5.64
CA GLY A 82 -8.97 -14.61 6.08
C GLY A 82 -7.93 -15.26 7.00
N GLY A 83 -6.64 -15.02 6.75
CA GLY A 83 -5.53 -15.70 7.44
C GLY A 83 -4.44 -14.79 8.02
N GLY A 84 -4.69 -13.48 8.11
CA GLY A 84 -3.64 -12.53 8.45
C GLY A 84 -3.94 -11.11 7.97
N ALA A 85 -3.68 -10.10 8.79
CA ALA A 85 -3.60 -8.71 8.36
C ALA A 85 -2.44 -8.01 9.05
N PHE A 86 -1.75 -7.17 8.29
CA PHE A 86 -0.76 -6.24 8.82
C PHE A 86 -1.04 -4.89 8.18
N LYS A 87 -1.02 -3.84 9.00
CA LYS A 87 -1.28 -2.47 8.57
C LYS A 87 -0.17 -1.56 9.08
N SER A 88 0.18 -0.57 8.27
CA SER A 88 1.10 0.50 8.65
C SER A 88 0.65 1.80 8.01
N ALA A 89 0.77 2.88 8.77
CA ALA A 89 0.57 4.25 8.31
C ALA A 89 1.73 5.08 8.84
N ARG A 90 2.29 5.93 7.99
CA ARG A 90 3.46 6.76 8.32
C ARG A 90 3.41 8.05 7.52
N ASP A 91 4.02 9.08 8.07
CA ASP A 91 4.27 10.29 7.29
C ASP A 91 5.34 10.01 6.22
N VAL A 92 5.14 10.61 5.05
CA VAL A 92 6.03 10.46 3.90
C VAL A 92 6.52 11.83 3.49
N VAL A 93 7.80 12.11 3.73
CA VAL A 93 8.48 13.28 3.16
C VAL A 93 8.84 12.93 1.71
N ALA A 94 8.10 13.49 0.75
CA ALA A 94 8.40 13.31 -0.66
C ALA A 94 9.47 14.31 -1.09
N VAL A 95 10.46 13.84 -1.85
CA VAL A 95 11.39 14.72 -2.56
C VAL A 95 10.79 15.05 -3.91
N ALA A 96 10.55 16.35 -4.14
CA ALA A 96 10.16 16.86 -5.45
C ALA A 96 11.35 17.55 -6.10
N SER A 97 11.66 17.20 -7.35
CA SER A 97 12.60 17.97 -8.15
C SER A 97 11.97 19.32 -8.48
N VAL A 98 12.69 20.39 -8.18
CA VAL A 98 12.27 21.76 -8.51
C VAL A 98 13.31 22.41 -9.42
N LEU A 99 12.88 23.34 -10.25
CA LEU A 99 13.78 24.19 -11.03
C LEU A 99 14.16 25.39 -10.17
N LEU A 100 15.46 25.70 -10.11
CA LEU A 100 15.99 26.90 -9.49
C LEU A 100 16.43 27.88 -10.59
N PRO A 101 15.94 29.13 -10.61
CA PRO A 101 16.47 30.18 -11.48
C PRO A 101 18.00 30.27 -11.40
N ARG A 102 18.65 30.41 -12.56
CA ARG A 102 20.11 30.35 -12.67
C ARG A 102 20.78 31.43 -11.81
N GLU A 103 20.14 32.57 -11.66
CA GLU A 103 20.63 33.74 -10.92
C GLU A 103 20.71 33.50 -9.41
N LEU A 104 19.95 32.51 -8.90
CA LEU A 104 19.97 32.09 -7.50
C LEU A 104 21.05 31.04 -7.22
N ALA A 105 21.56 30.35 -8.25
CA ALA A 105 22.65 29.40 -8.12
C ALA A 105 24.00 30.15 -8.17
N ARG A 106 24.58 30.45 -7.00
CA ARG A 106 25.90 31.11 -6.87
C ARG A 106 26.99 30.08 -6.51
N PRO A 107 27.63 29.43 -7.49
CA PRO A 107 28.66 28.44 -7.21
C PRO A 107 29.88 29.09 -6.55
N GLN A 108 30.49 28.39 -5.60
CA GLN A 108 31.79 28.74 -5.03
C GLN A 108 32.68 27.51 -5.08
N VAL A 109 33.95 27.71 -5.44
CA VAL A 109 34.97 26.66 -5.47
C VAL A 109 35.96 26.96 -4.36
N HIS A 110 36.13 26.01 -3.45
CA HIS A 110 37.11 26.07 -2.36
C HIS A 110 38.14 24.96 -2.59
N PHE A 111 39.41 25.33 -2.74
CA PHE A 111 40.50 24.37 -2.75
C PHE A 111 40.88 24.05 -1.31
N VAL A 112 40.84 22.76 -0.96
CA VAL A 112 41.21 22.26 0.37
C VAL A 112 42.48 21.43 0.18
N GLY A 113 43.65 22.03 0.45
CA GLY A 113 44.94 21.34 0.38
C GLY A 113 46.08 22.21 -0.16
N GLY A 114 47.04 22.50 0.72
CA GLY A 114 48.32 23.15 0.43
C GLY A 114 49.09 23.26 1.74
N GLN A 115 49.85 22.22 2.08
CA GLN A 115 51.04 22.34 2.93
C GLN A 115 52.26 22.26 2.02
#